data_AF-A0A0V8D817-F1
#
_entry.id   AF-A0A0V8D817-F1
#
_cell.length_a   1.000
_cell.length_b   1.000
_cell.length_c   1.000
_cell.angle_alpha   90.00
_cell.angle_beta   90.00
_cell.angle_gamma   90.00
#
_symmetry.space_group_name_H-M   'P 1'
#
loop_
_entity.id
_entity.type
_entity.pdbx_description
1 polymer ?
#
loop_
_entity_poly.entity_id
_entity_poly.type
_entity_poly.pdbx_seq_one_letter_code
_entity_poly.pdbx_strand_id
1 'polypeptide(L)'
;MIKEMAENLAIRLRKGGKLAGNLSLYAGAASTSEYSSVKISRNIDATQNTKDLQDLAICLFSEKYQGGAIRQIGISGNQLSDSSVKQLSLFESVEENQVNEKQESLQKVIDEIREKFDFLSIQKASSLSEGSRVVYRNKLIGGHAASQNEEDKDVS
;
A
#
# COMPACT_ATOMS: atom_id res chain seq x y z
N MET A 1 -4.87 8.20 -1.89
CA MET A 1 -5.23 6.91 -2.53
C MET A 1 -4.05 6.00 -2.93
N ILE A 2 -3.23 6.28 -3.97
CA ILE A 2 -2.21 5.30 -4.47
C ILE A 2 -1.24 4.86 -3.37
N LYS A 3 -0.73 5.82 -2.59
CA LYS A 3 0.13 5.54 -1.43
C LYS A 3 -0.54 4.60 -0.42
N GLU A 4 -1.82 4.79 -0.13
CA GLU A 4 -2.58 3.92 0.80
C GLU A 4 -2.70 2.50 0.24
N MET A 5 -2.92 2.34 -1.06
CA MET A 5 -3.00 1.02 -1.69
C MET A 5 -1.67 0.28 -1.66
N ALA A 6 -0.56 0.98 -1.91
CA ALA A 6 0.78 0.40 -1.80
C ALA A 6 1.14 0.06 -0.35
N GLU A 7 0.72 0.87 0.63
CA GLU A 7 0.88 0.55 2.05
C GLU A 7 0.12 -0.71 2.46
N ASN A 8 -1.14 -0.84 2.01
CA ASN A 8 -1.92 -2.05 2.26
C ASN A 8 -1.29 -3.30 1.62
N LEU A 9 -0.68 -3.16 0.45
CA LEU A 9 0.10 -4.25 -0.15
C LEU A 9 1.31 -4.60 0.71
N ALA A 10 2.07 -3.61 1.18
CA ALA A 10 3.24 -3.81 2.04
C ALA A 10 2.89 -4.53 3.35
N ILE A 11 1.79 -4.13 4.01
CA ILE A 11 1.27 -4.78 5.22
C ILE A 11 0.92 -6.24 4.94
N ARG A 12 0.27 -6.53 3.81
CA ARG A 12 -0.08 -7.91 3.42
C ARG A 12 1.15 -8.76 3.15
N LEU A 13 2.18 -8.18 2.52
CA LEU A 13 3.47 -8.84 2.30
C LEU A 13 4.13 -9.21 3.63
N ARG A 14 4.21 -8.26 4.57
CA ARG A 14 4.75 -8.49 5.92
C ARG A 14 3.98 -9.54 6.71
N LYS A 15 2.65 -9.47 6.72
CA LYS A 15 1.80 -10.50 7.36
C LYS A 15 2.00 -11.90 6.76
N GLY A 16 2.30 -11.97 5.47
CA GLY A 16 2.61 -13.22 4.78
C GLY A 16 4.06 -13.67 4.88
N GLY A 17 4.95 -12.89 5.49
CA GLY A 17 6.40 -13.13 5.50
C GLY A 17 7.00 -13.16 4.09
N LYS A 18 6.48 -12.33 3.17
CA LYS A 18 6.88 -12.31 1.75
C LYS A 18 7.50 -10.98 1.34
N LEU A 19 8.44 -11.05 0.41
CA LEU A 19 8.98 -9.90 -0.33
C LEU A 19 8.46 -9.95 -1.77
N ALA A 20 8.28 -8.80 -2.42
CA ALA A 20 7.86 -8.73 -3.82
C ALA A 20 9.01 -8.24 -4.72
N GLY A 21 9.43 -9.06 -5.69
CA GLY A 21 10.43 -8.70 -6.70
C GLY A 21 9.87 -7.97 -7.93
N ASN A 22 8.55 -7.76 -7.98
CA ASN A 22 7.91 -6.98 -9.03
C ASN A 22 6.69 -6.24 -8.48
N LEU A 23 6.52 -4.98 -8.90
CA LEU A 23 5.31 -4.22 -8.65
C LEU A 23 4.58 -3.97 -9.97
N SER A 24 3.28 -4.22 -9.98
CA SER A 24 2.38 -3.88 -11.09
C SER A 24 1.31 -2.90 -10.65
N LEU A 25 1.02 -1.94 -11.52
CA LEU A 25 -0.05 -0.95 -11.36
C LEU A 25 -1.01 -1.03 -12.56
N TYR A 26 -2.29 -0.98 -12.24
CA TYR A 26 -3.38 -0.85 -13.20
C TYR A 26 -4.20 0.40 -12.88
N ALA A 27 -4.49 1.21 -13.89
CA ALA A 27 -5.39 2.35 -13.81
C ALA A 27 -6.49 2.20 -14.88
N GLY A 28 -7.70 1.90 -14.43
CA GLY A 28 -8.88 1.74 -15.29
C GLY A 28 -9.51 3.10 -15.60
N ALA A 29 -9.52 3.47 -16.88
CA ALA A 29 -10.18 4.69 -17.35
C ALA A 29 -11.70 4.60 -17.18
N ALA A 30 -12.33 5.74 -16.88
CA ALA A 30 -13.78 5.88 -16.89
C ALA A 30 -14.33 5.71 -18.32
N SER A 31 -15.59 5.30 -18.48
CA SER A 31 -16.22 5.19 -19.80
C SER A 31 -16.33 6.52 -20.53
N THR A 32 -16.30 7.63 -19.79
CA THR A 32 -16.31 9.01 -20.30
C THR A 32 -14.92 9.57 -20.58
N SER A 33 -13.86 8.80 -20.30
CA SER A 33 -12.49 9.24 -20.52
C SER A 33 -12.10 9.10 -21.97
N GLU A 34 -11.46 10.13 -22.53
CA GLU A 34 -10.83 10.09 -23.85
C GLU A 34 -9.55 9.24 -23.86
N TYR A 35 -8.96 9.00 -22.68
CA TYR A 35 -7.78 8.16 -22.48
C TYR A 35 -8.15 6.73 -22.15
N SER A 36 -7.34 5.79 -22.62
CA SER A 36 -7.48 4.35 -22.38
C SER A 36 -6.97 3.93 -20.99
N SER A 37 -7.35 2.72 -20.57
CA SER A 37 -6.82 2.13 -19.33
C SER A 37 -5.34 1.81 -19.47
N VAL A 38 -4.61 1.95 -18.36
CA VAL A 38 -3.16 1.78 -18.31
C VAL A 38 -2.81 0.58 -17.44
N LYS A 39 -1.83 -0.21 -17.87
CA LYS A 39 -1.18 -1.24 -17.08
C LYS A 39 0.33 -1.10 -17.24
N ILE A 40 1.06 -1.09 -16.14
CA ILE A 40 2.52 -1.03 -16.12
C ILE A 40 3.06 -1.89 -14.97
N SER A 41 4.24 -2.47 -15.16
CA SER A 41 4.94 -3.21 -14.11
C SER A 41 6.44 -2.99 -14.19
N ARG A 42 7.13 -3.20 -13.07
CA ARG A 42 8.59 -3.10 -12.97
C ARG A 42 9.13 -4.15 -12.01
N ASN A 43 10.20 -4.83 -12.44
CA ASN A 43 10.99 -5.69 -11.57
C ASN A 43 11.87 -4.81 -10.67
N ILE A 44 11.98 -5.21 -9.42
CA ILE A 44 12.73 -4.53 -8.37
C ILE A 44 13.44 -5.55 -7.50
N ASP A 45 14.40 -5.09 -6.71
CA ASP A 45 14.90 -5.91 -5.62
C ASP A 45 13.75 -6.25 -4.66
N ALA A 46 13.72 -7.51 -4.23
CA ALA A 46 12.58 -8.03 -3.49
C ALA A 46 12.41 -7.27 -2.17
N THR A 47 11.29 -6.57 -2.03
CA THR A 47 11.05 -5.70 -0.87
C THR A 47 9.62 -5.81 -0.36
N GLN A 48 9.46 -5.46 0.92
CA GLN A 48 8.18 -5.24 1.59
C GLN A 48 8.16 -3.87 2.30
N ASN A 49 9.16 -3.02 2.04
CA ASN A 49 9.26 -1.70 2.62
C ASN A 49 8.12 -0.82 2.06
N THR A 50 7.33 -0.24 2.96
CA THR A 50 6.20 0.60 2.57
C THR A 50 6.61 1.81 1.74
N LYS A 51 7.75 2.45 2.04
CA LYS A 51 8.21 3.64 1.33
C LYS A 51 8.58 3.31 -0.11
N ASP A 52 9.39 2.27 -0.31
CA ASP A 52 9.85 1.85 -1.64
C ASP A 52 8.67 1.50 -2.55
N LEU A 53 7.71 0.73 -2.02
CA LEU A 53 6.51 0.36 -2.78
C LEU A 53 5.60 1.55 -3.07
N GLN A 54 5.50 2.53 -2.16
CA GLN A 54 4.74 3.76 -2.38
C GLN A 54 5.38 4.64 -3.46
N ASP A 55 6.68 4.87 -3.36
CA ASP A 55 7.43 5.72 -4.29
C ASP A 55 7.43 5.10 -5.69
N LEU A 56 7.62 3.77 -5.78
CA LEU A 56 7.51 3.06 -7.04
C LEU A 56 6.10 3.11 -7.64
N ALA A 57 5.05 2.90 -6.83
CA ALA A 57 3.67 2.97 -7.34
C ALA A 57 3.34 4.34 -7.95
N ILE A 58 3.83 5.43 -7.33
CA ILE A 58 3.65 6.78 -7.85
C ILE A 58 4.44 6.96 -9.15
N CYS A 59 5.69 6.53 -9.17
CA CYS A 59 6.54 6.58 -10.36
C CYS A 59 5.87 5.86 -11.55
N LEU A 60 5.40 4.63 -11.35
CA LEU A 60 4.69 3.85 -12.35
C LEU A 60 3.42 4.55 -12.85
N PHE A 61 2.66 5.17 -11.94
CA PHE A 61 1.47 5.91 -12.32
C PHE A 61 1.82 7.13 -13.19
N SER A 62 2.77 7.96 -12.74
CA SER A 62 3.20 9.18 -13.42
C SER A 62 3.83 8.94 -14.78
N GLU A 63 4.45 7.77 -15.02
CA GLU A 63 5.06 7.43 -16.31
C GLU A 63 4.06 7.20 -17.45
N LYS A 64 2.86 6.74 -17.13
CA LYS A 64 1.88 6.32 -18.14
C LYS A 64 0.54 7.04 -18.06
N TYR A 65 0.26 7.70 -16.94
CA TYR A 65 -0.95 8.49 -16.82
C TYR A 65 -0.84 9.77 -17.64
N GLN A 66 -1.72 9.90 -18.64
CA GLN A 66 -1.74 11.04 -19.57
C GLN A 66 -2.86 12.05 -19.26
N GLY A 67 -3.62 11.81 -18.19
CA GLY A 67 -4.84 12.58 -17.87
C GLY A 67 -6.10 11.72 -17.96
N GLY A 68 -7.26 12.38 -17.81
CA GLY A 68 -8.58 11.73 -17.88
C GLY A 68 -9.06 11.13 -16.56
N ALA A 69 -10.36 10.89 -16.49
CA ALA A 69 -11.01 10.35 -15.30
C ALA A 69 -10.69 8.85 -15.14
N ILE A 70 -10.23 8.47 -13.94
CA ILE A 70 -9.95 7.08 -13.56
C ILE A 70 -11.07 6.57 -12.66
N ARG A 71 -11.62 5.40 -12.97
CA ARG A 71 -12.65 4.73 -12.15
C ARG A 71 -12.09 3.68 -11.19
N GLN A 72 -10.90 3.15 -11.48
CA GLN A 72 -10.30 2.07 -10.68
C GLN A 72 -8.78 2.16 -10.69
N ILE A 73 -8.16 1.88 -9.54
CA ILE A 73 -6.73 1.65 -9.41
C ILE A 73 -6.52 0.26 -8.80
N GLY A 74 -5.56 -0.48 -9.34
CA GLY A 74 -5.10 -1.78 -8.82
C GLY A 74 -3.58 -1.75 -8.63
N ILE A 75 -3.10 -2.31 -7.51
CA ILE A 75 -1.67 -2.48 -7.23
C ILE A 75 -1.46 -3.93 -6.79
N SER A 76 -0.46 -4.60 -7.36
CA SER A 76 -0.13 -5.99 -7.04
C SER A 76 1.38 -6.19 -6.97
N GLY A 77 1.83 -6.92 -5.94
CA GLY A 77 3.19 -7.44 -5.84
C GLY A 77 3.26 -8.84 -6.44
N ASN A 78 4.25 -9.09 -7.29
CA ASN A 78 4.51 -10.38 -7.93
C ASN A 78 5.95 -10.84 -7.64
N GLN A 79 6.31 -12.03 -8.14
CA GLN A 79 7.63 -12.65 -7.90
C GLN A 79 7.95 -12.70 -6.41
N LEU A 80 7.09 -13.40 -5.66
CA LEU A 80 7.17 -13.44 -4.21
C LEU A 80 8.30 -14.35 -3.74
N SER A 81 9.10 -13.88 -2.80
CA SER A 81 10.13 -14.66 -2.09
C SER A 81 9.89 -14.59 -0.58
N ASP A 82 10.49 -15.53 0.17
CA ASP A 82 10.40 -15.54 1.63
C ASP A 82 11.25 -14.41 2.25
N SER A 83 10.69 -13.72 3.25
CA SER A 83 11.39 -12.66 3.98
C SER A 83 12.35 -13.18 5.05
N SER A 84 12.50 -14.50 5.20
CA SER A 84 13.39 -15.12 6.19
C SER A 84 14.87 -14.91 5.88
N VAL A 85 15.20 -14.58 4.63
CA VAL A 85 16.56 -14.26 4.19
C VAL A 85 16.62 -12.76 3.90
N LYS A 86 17.17 -11.99 4.84
CA LYS A 86 17.46 -10.57 4.60
C LYS A 86 18.68 -10.48 3.69
N GLN A 87 18.50 -9.98 2.47
CA GLN A 87 19.61 -9.69 1.57
C GLN A 87 20.34 -8.44 2.08
N LEU A 88 21.59 -8.61 2.51
CA LEU A 88 22.45 -7.49 2.84
C LEU A 88 23.09 -6.97 1.56
N SER A 89 23.02 -5.66 1.34
CA SER A 89 23.78 -5.01 0.27
C SER A 89 25.19 -4.72 0.76
N LEU A 90 26.20 -5.22 0.04
CA LEU A 90 27.60 -4.89 0.30
C LEU A 90 27.96 -3.47 -0.14
N PHE A 91 27.07 -2.81 -0.88
CA PHE A 91 27.28 -1.50 -1.48
C PHE A 91 26.51 -0.38 -0.77
N GLU A 92 25.70 -0.71 0.25
CA GLU A 92 25.06 0.29 1.11
C GLU A 92 26.07 0.84 2.12
N SER A 93 26.06 2.16 2.30
CA SER A 93 26.81 2.81 3.38
C SER A 93 26.31 2.38 4.76
N VAL A 94 27.12 2.62 5.80
CA VAL A 94 26.71 2.34 7.18
C VAL A 94 25.49 3.19 7.55
N GLU A 95 25.43 4.45 7.11
CA GLU A 95 24.28 5.31 7.36
C GLU A 95 23.00 4.79 6.69
N GLU A 96 23.06 4.37 5.41
CA GLU A 96 21.91 3.83 4.68
C GLU A 96 21.36 2.57 5.34
N ASN A 97 22.24 1.62 5.70
CA ASN A 97 21.85 0.41 6.41
C ASN A 97 21.11 0.73 7.73
N GLN A 98 21.63 1.67 8.53
CA GLN A 98 21.00 2.06 9.79
C GLN A 98 19.64 2.72 9.60
N VAL A 99 19.48 3.54 8.55
CA VAL A 99 18.20 4.17 8.22
C VAL A 99 17.18 3.10 7.81
N ASN A 100 17.59 2.14 6.99
CA ASN A 100 16.75 1.04 6.52
C ASN A 100 16.27 0.17 7.70
N GLU A 101 17.17 -0.21 8.60
CA GLU A 101 16.82 -0.99 9.81
C GLU A 101 15.84 -0.26 10.72
N LYS A 102 16.05 1.05 10.94
CA LYS A 102 15.12 1.88 11.72
C LYS A 102 13.74 1.94 11.07
N GLN A 103 13.68 2.07 9.75
CA GLN A 103 12.41 2.07 9.03
C GLN A 103 11.69 0.72 9.12
N GLU A 104 12.39 -0.39 8.95
CA GLU A 104 11.83 -1.73 9.09
C GLU A 104 11.29 -1.96 10.50
N SER A 105 12.07 -1.62 11.53
CA SER A 105 11.66 -1.72 12.93
C SER A 105 10.40 -0.89 13.21
N LEU A 106 10.38 0.36 12.73
CA LEU A 106 9.21 1.23 12.88
C LEU A 106 7.97 0.65 12.19
N GLN A 107 8.10 0.16 10.96
CA GLN A 107 6.99 -0.45 10.22
C GLN A 107 6.45 -1.69 10.93
N LYS A 108 7.34 -2.51 11.50
CA LYS A 108 6.95 -3.68 12.28
C LYS A 108 6.16 -3.30 13.54
N VAL A 109 6.65 -2.32 14.30
CA VAL A 109 5.95 -1.83 15.51
C VAL A 109 4.58 -1.25 15.16
N ILE A 110 4.46 -0.49 14.07
CA ILE A 110 3.16 0.04 13.60
C ILE A 110 2.20 -1.11 13.28
N ASP A 111 2.66 -2.15 12.60
CA ASP A 111 1.83 -3.30 12.26
C ASP A 111 1.40 -4.10 13.50
N GLU A 112 2.30 -4.28 14.49
CA GLU A 112 1.99 -4.92 15.77
C GLU A 112 0.91 -4.15 16.56
N ILE A 113 0.99 -2.80 16.57
CA ILE A 113 -0.05 -1.95 17.18
C ILE A 113 -1.38 -2.16 16.46
N ARG A 114 -1.40 -2.14 15.13
CA ARG A 114 -2.62 -2.32 14.31
C ARG A 114 -3.23 -3.71 14.45
N GLU A 115 -2.40 -4.74 14.66
CA GLU A 115 -2.88 -6.10 14.91
C GLU A 115 -3.53 -6.22 16.30
N LYS A 116 -2.98 -5.53 17.31
CA LYS A 116 -3.48 -5.57 18.68
C LYS A 116 -4.71 -4.68 18.93
N PHE A 117 -4.77 -3.51 18.29
CA PHE A 117 -5.75 -2.46 18.61
C PHE A 117 -6.66 -2.07 17.45
N ASP A 118 -6.73 -2.89 16.40
CA ASP A 118 -7.39 -2.62 15.11
C ASP A 118 -6.64 -1.63 14.20
N PHE A 119 -6.93 -1.72 12.89
CA PHE A 119 -6.20 -1.01 11.83
C PHE A 119 -6.30 0.52 11.94
N LEU A 120 -7.39 1.06 12.50
CA LEU A 120 -7.57 2.51 12.67
C LEU A 120 -6.88 3.09 13.92
N SER A 121 -6.31 2.25 14.80
CA SER A 121 -5.66 2.70 16.05
C SER A 121 -4.47 3.64 15.84
N ILE A 122 -3.72 3.45 14.76
CA ILE A 122 -2.59 4.31 14.39
C ILE A 122 -2.58 4.52 12.88
N GLN A 123 -2.68 5.79 12.47
CA GLN A 123 -2.71 6.19 11.07
C GLN A 123 -1.82 7.40 10.80
N LYS A 124 -1.32 7.46 9.56
CA LYS A 124 -0.64 8.67 9.05
C LYS A 124 -1.65 9.81 8.94
N ALA A 125 -1.20 11.04 9.16
CA ALA A 125 -2.04 12.23 9.00
C ALA A 125 -2.69 12.33 7.60
N SER A 126 -2.00 11.82 6.57
CA SER A 126 -2.55 11.73 5.21
C SER A 126 -3.87 10.96 5.11
N SER A 127 -4.14 10.05 6.04
CA SER A 127 -5.38 9.27 6.10
C SER A 127 -6.61 10.11 6.46
N LEU A 128 -6.42 11.32 6.99
CA LEU A 128 -7.49 12.28 7.31
C LEU A 128 -7.81 13.24 6.16
N SER A 129 -7.07 13.15 5.04
CA SER A 129 -7.37 13.97 3.86
C SER A 129 -8.70 13.57 3.21
N GLU A 130 -9.38 14.52 2.56
CA GLU A 130 -10.67 14.29 1.90
C GLU A 130 -10.62 13.19 0.83
N GLY A 131 -9.48 13.06 0.14
CA GLY A 131 -9.26 12.01 -0.87
C GLY A 131 -8.84 10.63 -0.30
N SER A 132 -8.72 10.50 1.02
CA SER A 132 -8.37 9.24 1.69
C SER A 132 -9.56 8.29 1.70
N ARG A 133 -9.30 6.99 1.53
CA ARG A 133 -10.35 5.96 1.64
C ARG A 133 -10.11 4.99 2.78
N VAL A 134 -9.13 5.27 3.64
CA VAL A 134 -8.71 4.38 4.73
C VAL A 134 -9.88 4.00 5.65
N VAL A 135 -10.61 4.99 6.17
CA VAL A 135 -11.75 4.75 7.07
C VAL A 135 -12.88 4.00 6.37
N TYR A 136 -13.23 4.42 5.14
CA TYR A 136 -14.26 3.75 4.35
C TYR A 136 -13.90 2.28 4.07
N ARG A 137 -12.65 2.00 3.69
CA ARG A 137 -12.18 0.64 3.39
C ARG A 137 -12.07 -0.24 4.64
N ASN A 138 -11.81 0.33 5.82
CA ASN A 138 -11.81 -0.42 7.07
C ASN A 138 -13.18 -1.04 7.39
N LYS A 139 -14.26 -0.40 6.91
CA LYS A 139 -15.63 -0.92 7.03
C LYS A 139 -15.99 -1.99 6.00
N LEU A 140 -15.04 -2.39 5.13
CA LEU A 140 -15.30 -3.36 4.05
C LEU A 140 -14.58 -4.68 4.31
N ILE A 141 -15.27 -5.81 4.05
CA ILE A 141 -14.70 -7.15 3.98
C ILE A 141 -14.73 -7.60 2.53
N GLY A 142 -13.56 -7.85 1.94
CA GLY A 142 -13.45 -8.31 0.55
C GLY A 142 -13.97 -7.34 -0.53
N GLY A 143 -14.24 -6.08 -0.17
CA GLY A 143 -14.87 -5.09 -1.06
C GLY A 143 -16.37 -4.93 -0.89
N HIS A 144 -16.99 -5.74 -0.01
CA HIS A 144 -18.38 -5.59 0.42
C HIS A 144 -18.44 -4.92 1.79
N ALA A 145 -19.54 -4.24 2.11
CA ALA A 145 -19.73 -3.71 3.46
C ALA A 145 -19.64 -4.86 4.47
N ALA A 146 -18.82 -4.68 5.50
CA ALA A 146 -18.88 -5.55 6.67
C ALA A 146 -20.29 -5.37 7.25
N SER A 147 -21.06 -6.44 7.34
CA SER A 147 -22.34 -6.42 8.05
C SER A 147 -22.07 -6.27 9.54
N GLN A 148 -21.82 -5.04 9.98
CA GLN A 148 -21.93 -4.59 11.35
C GLN A 148 -22.80 -3.34 11.35
N ASN A 149 -24.11 -3.57 11.37
CA ASN A 149 -25.03 -2.63 11.97
C ASN A 149 -25.20 -3.09 13.42
N GLU A 150 -24.89 -2.24 14.39
CA GLU A 150 -25.80 -1.88 15.49
C GLU A 150 -25.38 -0.52 16.07
N GLU A 151 -26.39 0.37 16.10
CA GLU A 151 -26.64 1.51 16.98
C GLU A 151 -25.55 2.57 17.24
N ASP A 152 -25.74 3.75 16.65
CA ASP A 152 -25.87 4.97 17.47
C ASP A 152 -27.26 5.56 17.19
N LYS A 153 -28.16 5.39 18.17
CA LYS A 153 -29.36 6.21 18.27
C LYS A 153 -28.88 7.58 18.72
N ASP A 154 -28.87 8.56 17.82
CA ASP A 154 -28.82 9.96 18.22
C ASP A 154 -30.09 10.28 19.03
N VAL A 155 -29.95 10.24 20.36
CA VAL A 155 -30.79 10.98 21.28
C VAL A 155 -30.09 12.30 21.55
N SER A 156 -30.55 13.36 20.89
CA SER A 156 -30.73 14.71 21.43
C SER A 156 -31.51 15.57 20.44
#